data_AF-Q0FM49-F1
#
_entry.id   AF-Q0FM49-F1
#
_cell.length_a   1.000
_cell.length_b   1.000
_cell.length_c   1.000
_cell.angle_alpha   90.00
_cell.angle_beta   90.00
_cell.angle_gamma   90.00
#
_symmetry.space_group_name_H-M   'P 1'
#
loop_
_entity.id
_entity.type
_entity.pdbx_description
1 polymer ?
#
loop_
_entity_poly.entity_id
_entity_poly.type
_entity_poly.pdbx_seq_one_letter_code
_entity_poly.pdbx_strand_id
1 'polypeptide(L)'
;MGKQRFDPYYRMRRLRQQWSERSFRTAGEKPPRRTVLRAGYVDLLQGYAGAVMLPDFVDEAFYDIPDDIWMVDDIWLSGHLARRNIPIWVPRRQEICRRAANAPIEALLTSVFNESDRDASNRRAVSYFQDTYGMWR
;
A
#
# COMPACT_ATOMS: atom_id res chain seq x y z
N MET A 1 -4.04 10.70 -1.42
CA MET A 1 -4.90 10.18 -0.33
C MET A 1 -6.04 11.16 -0.08
N GLY A 2 -7.30 10.75 -0.31
CA GLY A 2 -8.46 11.64 -0.18
C GLY A 2 -8.70 12.13 1.25
N LYS A 3 -9.38 13.28 1.39
CA LYS A 3 -9.75 13.87 2.69
C LYS A 3 -10.40 12.83 3.60
N GLN A 4 -9.77 12.56 4.74
CA GLN A 4 -10.29 11.64 5.76
C GLN A 4 -11.64 12.16 6.26
N ARG A 5 -12.73 11.40 6.05
CA ARG A 5 -14.06 11.74 6.59
C ARG A 5 -14.23 11.20 8.00
N PHE A 6 -15.16 11.80 8.73
CA PHE A 6 -15.52 11.40 10.09
C PHE A 6 -16.05 9.97 10.12
N ASP A 7 -15.33 9.07 10.82
CA ASP A 7 -15.73 7.67 11.05
C ASP A 7 -16.08 7.47 12.54
N PRO A 8 -17.37 7.49 12.93
CA PRO A 8 -17.79 7.34 14.32
C PRO A 8 -17.47 5.94 14.87
N TYR A 9 -17.50 4.90 14.03
CA TYR A 9 -17.23 3.53 14.43
C TYR A 9 -15.76 3.34 14.81
N TYR A 10 -14.84 3.82 13.98
CA TYR A 10 -13.41 3.83 14.30
C TYR A 10 -13.11 4.61 15.59
N ARG A 11 -13.73 5.79 15.77
CA ARG A 11 -13.51 6.62 16.97
C ARG A 11 -13.99 5.93 18.24
N MET A 12 -15.16 5.30 18.22
CA MET A 12 -15.66 4.51 19.35
C MET A 12 -14.70 3.37 19.70
N ARG A 13 -14.21 2.62 18.70
CA ARG A 13 -13.21 1.56 18.92
C ARG A 13 -11.91 2.11 19.49
N ARG A 14 -11.43 3.26 18.99
CA ARG A 14 -10.20 3.88 19.48
C ARG A 14 -10.34 4.42 20.90
N LEU A 15 -11.50 4.96 21.27
CA LEU A 15 -11.80 5.37 22.65
C LEU A 15 -11.80 4.16 23.58
N ARG A 16 -12.53 3.08 23.23
CA ARG A 16 -12.54 1.84 24.02
C ARG A 16 -11.13 1.26 24.20
N GLN A 17 -10.32 1.29 23.14
CA GLN A 17 -8.92 0.90 23.23
C GLN A 17 -8.12 1.81 24.17
N GLN A 18 -8.18 3.13 24.03
CA GLN A 18 -7.45 4.06 24.90
C GLN A 18 -7.81 3.88 26.38
N TRP A 19 -9.07 3.57 26.68
CA TRP A 19 -9.51 3.27 28.04
C TRP A 19 -8.88 1.96 28.54
N SER A 20 -8.88 0.91 27.71
CA SER A 20 -8.18 -0.35 28.01
C SER A 20 -6.67 -0.17 28.17
N GLU A 21 -6.00 0.57 27.28
CA GLU A 21 -4.55 0.82 27.32
C GLU A 21 -4.15 1.59 28.58
N ARG A 22 -5.00 2.52 29.06
CA ARG A 22 -4.78 3.23 30.33
C ARG A 22 -4.88 2.30 31.54
N SER A 23 -5.81 1.35 31.53
CA SER A 23 -6.01 0.40 32.62
C SER A 23 -4.94 -0.70 32.65
N PHE A 24 -4.46 -1.16 31.49
CA PHE A 24 -3.55 -2.31 31.38
C PHE A 24 -2.09 -1.95 31.02
N ARG A 25 -1.77 -0.65 30.82
CA ARG A 25 -0.42 -0.14 30.46
C ARG A 25 0.23 -0.78 29.23
N THR A 26 -0.52 -1.51 28.41
CA THR A 26 -0.07 -2.10 27.15
C THR A 26 -0.60 -1.28 25.98
N ALA A 27 0.25 -0.94 25.00
CA ALA A 27 -0.19 -0.32 23.75
C ALA A 27 -0.63 -1.41 22.76
N GLY A 28 -1.91 -1.42 22.42
CA GLY A 28 -2.46 -2.35 21.41
C GLY A 28 -2.34 -1.79 20.00
N GLU A 29 -2.47 -2.65 18.99
CA GLU A 29 -2.56 -2.22 17.60
C GLU A 29 -3.81 -1.33 17.39
N LYS A 30 -3.66 -0.20 16.69
CA LYS A 30 -4.79 0.68 16.36
C LYS A 30 -5.83 -0.12 15.57
N PRO A 31 -7.16 0.02 15.84
CA PRO A 31 -8.17 -0.65 15.07
C PRO A 31 -8.03 -0.28 13.58
N PRO A 32 -8.24 -1.22 12.66
CA PRO A 32 -8.18 -0.93 11.24
C PRO A 32 -9.21 0.14 10.87
N ARG A 33 -8.81 1.03 9.98
CA ARG A 33 -9.68 2.08 9.42
C ARG A 33 -10.25 1.61 8.09
N ARG A 34 -11.46 2.06 7.78
CA ARG A 34 -12.07 1.91 6.46
C ARG A 34 -11.64 3.08 5.58
N THR A 35 -10.53 2.92 4.90
CA THR A 35 -9.93 3.99 4.09
C THR A 35 -10.69 4.21 2.78
N VAL A 36 -11.35 3.16 2.26
CA VAL A 36 -12.10 3.21 1.00
C VAL A 36 -13.59 3.42 1.26
N LEU A 37 -14.04 4.67 1.18
CA LEU A 37 -15.44 5.03 1.44
C LEU A 37 -16.39 4.73 0.27
N ARG A 38 -15.88 4.85 -0.95
CA ARG A 38 -16.59 4.62 -2.22
C ARG A 38 -15.70 3.75 -3.10
N ALA A 39 -16.33 2.84 -3.85
CA ALA A 39 -15.61 2.08 -4.87
C ALA A 39 -15.22 3.02 -6.01
N GLY A 40 -14.13 2.72 -6.69
CA GLY A 40 -13.68 3.54 -7.82
C GLY A 40 -12.32 3.12 -8.36
N TYR A 41 -11.92 3.81 -9.42
CA TYR A 41 -10.61 3.66 -10.02
C TYR A 41 -9.56 4.48 -9.27
N VAL A 42 -8.36 3.93 -9.17
CA VAL A 42 -7.18 4.56 -8.54
C VAL A 42 -5.94 4.35 -9.41
N ASP A 43 -4.90 5.14 -9.15
CA ASP A 43 -3.64 5.06 -9.90
C ASP A 43 -2.64 4.07 -9.30
N LEU A 44 -2.77 3.77 -8.01
CA LEU A 44 -1.83 2.93 -7.26
C LEU A 44 -2.55 1.84 -6.46
N LEU A 45 -2.03 0.62 -6.57
CA LEU A 45 -2.26 -0.45 -5.62
C LEU A 45 -1.70 -0.06 -4.26
N GLN A 46 -2.38 -0.51 -3.20
CA GLN A 46 -1.97 -0.36 -1.82
C GLN A 46 -2.35 -1.65 -1.09
N GLY A 47 -1.66 -1.93 0.03
CA GLY A 47 -1.83 -3.12 0.88
C GLY A 47 -3.21 -3.35 1.51
N TYR A 48 -4.23 -3.56 0.69
CA TYR A 48 -5.61 -3.93 1.04
C TYR A 48 -5.80 -5.46 0.99
N ALA A 49 -4.84 -6.22 1.55
CA ALA A 49 -4.83 -7.68 1.58
C ALA A 49 -4.61 -8.40 0.23
N GLY A 50 -4.21 -7.68 -0.81
CA GLY A 50 -3.78 -8.24 -2.10
C GLY A 50 -4.41 -7.55 -3.30
N ALA A 51 -3.98 -7.97 -4.49
CA ALA A 51 -4.54 -7.58 -5.77
C ALA A 51 -4.87 -8.84 -6.58
N VAL A 52 -5.91 -8.76 -7.41
CA VAL A 52 -6.25 -9.82 -8.37
C VAL A 52 -5.98 -9.27 -9.76
N MET A 53 -5.15 -9.98 -10.52
CA MET A 53 -4.81 -9.65 -11.89
C MET A 53 -4.87 -10.90 -12.77
N LEU A 54 -5.30 -10.72 -14.02
CA LEU A 54 -5.18 -11.78 -15.02
C LEU A 54 -3.72 -11.86 -15.49
N PRO A 55 -3.21 -13.05 -15.83
CA PRO A 55 -1.85 -13.20 -16.35
C PRO A 55 -1.56 -12.26 -17.54
N ASP A 56 -2.54 -12.12 -18.44
CA ASP A 56 -2.41 -11.30 -19.66
C ASP A 56 -2.39 -9.78 -19.39
N PHE A 57 -2.48 -9.34 -18.13
CA PHE A 57 -2.35 -7.92 -17.75
C PHE A 57 -0.90 -7.44 -17.76
N VAL A 58 0.08 -8.34 -17.75
CA VAL A 58 1.51 -8.01 -17.81
C VAL A 58 2.15 -8.60 -19.06
N ASP A 59 3.26 -8.01 -19.48
CA ASP A 59 4.06 -8.45 -20.64
C ASP A 59 5.51 -8.68 -20.21
N GLU A 60 6.41 -8.96 -21.16
CA GLU A 60 7.82 -9.27 -20.90
C GLU A 60 8.53 -8.22 -20.03
N ALA A 61 8.24 -6.93 -20.23
CA ALA A 61 8.86 -5.84 -19.48
C ALA A 61 8.52 -5.88 -17.98
N PHE A 62 7.42 -6.52 -17.58
CA PHE A 62 7.05 -6.67 -16.16
C PHE A 62 8.01 -7.58 -15.40
N TYR A 63 8.66 -8.51 -16.08
CA TYR A 63 9.57 -9.48 -15.47
C TYR A 63 11.01 -8.97 -15.36
N ASP A 64 11.32 -7.86 -16.03
CA ASP A 64 12.63 -7.22 -16.00
C ASP A 64 12.67 -6.12 -14.92
N ILE A 65 12.67 -6.55 -13.65
CA ILE A 65 12.62 -5.64 -12.50
C ILE A 65 14.04 -5.19 -12.13
N PRO A 66 14.33 -3.87 -12.11
CA PRO A 66 15.64 -3.40 -11.68
C PRO A 66 15.95 -3.71 -10.20
N ASP A 67 17.20 -4.06 -9.92
CA ASP A 67 17.70 -4.46 -8.59
C ASP A 67 17.57 -3.37 -7.52
N ASP A 68 17.42 -2.10 -7.90
CA ASP A 68 17.27 -0.98 -6.97
C ASP A 68 15.80 -0.71 -6.56
N ILE A 69 14.82 -1.34 -7.21
CA ILE A 69 13.39 -1.11 -6.95
C ILE A 69 12.54 -2.37 -6.74
N TRP A 70 13.14 -3.57 -6.80
CA TRP A 70 12.42 -4.85 -6.67
C TRP A 70 11.59 -5.00 -5.39
N MET A 71 11.96 -4.31 -4.31
CA MET A 71 11.22 -4.32 -3.04
C MET A 71 9.90 -3.53 -3.06
N VAL A 72 9.60 -2.83 -4.17
CA VAL A 72 8.48 -1.88 -4.28
C VAL A 72 7.45 -2.37 -5.29
N ASP A 73 6.88 -3.54 -4.99
CA ASP A 73 5.86 -4.23 -5.76
C ASP A 73 4.61 -3.38 -6.06
N ASP A 74 4.10 -2.63 -5.08
CA ASP A 74 2.91 -1.78 -5.24
C ASP A 74 3.05 -0.81 -6.44
N ILE A 75 4.21 -0.12 -6.53
CA ILE A 75 4.48 0.87 -7.59
C ILE A 75 4.81 0.14 -8.90
N TRP A 76 5.59 -0.94 -8.84
CA TRP A 76 5.94 -1.74 -10.02
C TRP A 76 4.69 -2.28 -10.74
N LEU A 77 3.82 -2.98 -10.00
CA LEU A 77 2.56 -3.50 -10.51
C LEU A 77 1.70 -2.37 -11.09
N SER A 78 1.53 -1.29 -10.34
CA SER A 78 0.69 -0.17 -10.79
C SER A 78 1.23 0.50 -12.05
N GLY A 79 2.55 0.62 -12.19
CA GLY A 79 3.19 1.22 -13.35
C GLY A 79 3.00 0.37 -14.60
N HIS A 80 3.15 -0.95 -14.50
CA HIS A 80 2.89 -1.84 -15.63
C HIS A 80 1.42 -1.91 -16.04
N LEU A 81 0.50 -1.91 -15.07
CA LEU A 81 -0.94 -1.82 -15.36
C LEU A 81 -1.26 -0.51 -16.08
N ALA A 82 -0.75 0.62 -15.58
CA ALA A 82 -0.97 1.93 -16.20
C ALA A 82 -0.32 2.02 -17.60
N ARG A 83 0.88 1.46 -17.81
CA ARG A 83 1.55 1.40 -19.12
C ARG A 83 0.70 0.66 -20.16
N ARG A 84 -0.03 -0.35 -19.70
CA ARG A 84 -0.92 -1.16 -20.54
C ARG A 84 -2.37 -0.65 -20.57
N ASN A 85 -2.65 0.52 -20.01
CA ASN A 85 -3.99 1.11 -19.90
C ASN A 85 -5.01 0.20 -19.17
N ILE A 86 -4.55 -0.55 -18.17
CA ILE A 86 -5.39 -1.42 -17.35
C ILE A 86 -5.74 -0.67 -16.06
N PRO A 87 -7.02 -0.29 -15.87
CA PRO A 87 -7.40 0.52 -14.72
C PRO A 87 -7.50 -0.33 -13.44
N ILE A 88 -7.06 0.23 -12.32
CA ILE A 88 -7.12 -0.43 -11.01
C ILE A 88 -8.44 -0.10 -10.33
N TRP A 89 -9.29 -1.11 -10.11
CA TRP A 89 -10.56 -0.96 -9.40
C TRP A 89 -10.43 -1.30 -7.92
N VAL A 90 -10.82 -0.39 -7.04
CA VAL A 90 -10.88 -0.62 -5.59
C VAL A 90 -12.35 -0.72 -5.14
N PRO A 91 -12.78 -1.85 -4.56
CA PRO A 91 -14.15 -1.98 -4.06
C PRO A 91 -14.36 -1.18 -2.76
N ARG A 92 -15.62 -0.81 -2.52
CA ARG A 92 -16.02 -0.03 -1.33
C ARG A 92 -15.78 -0.84 -0.05
N ARG A 93 -15.46 -0.13 1.05
CA ARG A 93 -15.31 -0.67 2.42
C ARG A 93 -14.17 -1.68 2.57
N GLN A 94 -13.13 -1.58 1.74
CA GLN A 94 -11.94 -2.37 2.01
C GLN A 94 -11.26 -1.93 3.30
N GLU A 95 -10.93 -2.94 4.10
CA GLU A 95 -10.21 -2.80 5.36
C GLU A 95 -8.73 -3.04 5.07
N ILE A 96 -7.88 -2.26 5.72
CA ILE A 96 -6.44 -2.53 5.69
C ILE A 96 -6.21 -3.87 6.41
N CYS A 97 -5.38 -4.73 5.81
CA CYS A 97 -5.06 -6.03 6.39
C CYS A 97 -4.53 -5.84 7.82
N ARG A 98 -5.02 -6.67 8.75
CA ARG A 98 -4.50 -6.67 10.11
C ARG A 98 -3.05 -7.15 10.07
N ARG A 99 -2.16 -6.46 10.78
CA ARG A 99 -0.77 -6.89 10.85
C ARG A 99 -0.68 -8.18 11.66
N ALA A 100 0.11 -9.12 11.16
CA ALA A 100 0.45 -10.33 11.91
C ALA A 100 1.31 -9.95 13.14
N ALA A 101 1.35 -10.83 14.14
CA ALA A 101 2.12 -10.58 15.37
C ALA A 101 3.63 -10.40 15.11
N ASN A 102 4.14 -11.02 14.05
CA ASN A 102 5.52 -10.91 13.58
C ASN A 102 5.78 -9.70 12.67
N ALA A 103 4.78 -8.85 12.39
CA ALA A 103 4.97 -7.67 11.55
C ALA A 103 6.08 -6.69 11.98
N PRO A 104 6.49 -6.58 13.27
CA PRO A 104 7.64 -5.74 13.65
C PRO A 104 8.98 -6.49 13.61
N ILE A 105 8.99 -7.81 13.38
CA ILE A 105 10.21 -8.62 13.37
C ILE A 105 10.78 -8.58 11.95
N GLU A 106 11.97 -7.98 11.78
CA GLU A 106 12.70 -7.91 10.51
C GLU A 106 11.80 -7.50 9.33
N ALA A 107 10.97 -6.48 9.56
CA ALA A 107 9.95 -6.09 8.60
C ALA A 107 10.58 -5.51 7.33
N LEU A 108 10.15 -6.00 6.16
CA LEU A 108 10.50 -5.41 4.86
C LEU A 108 10.13 -3.92 4.77
N LEU A 109 9.10 -3.48 5.50
CA LEU A 109 8.73 -2.07 5.57
C LEU A 109 9.86 -1.18 6.14
N THR A 110 10.72 -1.74 6.99
CA THR A 110 11.82 -1.03 7.67
C THR A 110 13.19 -1.46 7.18
N SER A 111 13.28 -2.35 6.19
CA SER A 111 14.56 -2.77 5.64
C SER A 111 15.21 -1.64 4.84
N VAL A 112 16.53 -1.54 4.95
CA VAL A 112 17.36 -0.69 4.09
C VAL A 112 18.15 -1.62 3.20
N PHE A 113 18.07 -1.41 1.88
CA PHE A 113 18.78 -2.20 0.88
C PHE A 113 19.53 -1.26 -0.04
N ASN A 114 20.81 -1.51 -0.30
CA ASN A 114 21.67 -0.61 -1.08
C ASN A 114 21.53 0.86 -0.65
N GLU A 115 21.59 1.10 0.68
CA GLU A 115 21.45 2.42 1.30
C GLU A 115 20.11 3.12 1.06
N SER A 116 19.14 2.44 0.42
CA SER A 116 17.82 2.95 0.12
C SER A 116 16.80 2.43 1.13
N ASP A 117 16.17 3.35 1.84
CA ASP A 117 14.98 3.06 2.65
C ASP A 117 13.73 2.92 1.77
N ARG A 118 12.58 2.64 2.38
CA ARG A 118 11.30 2.49 1.67
C ARG A 118 10.93 3.74 0.87
N ASP A 119 11.13 4.93 1.42
CA ASP A 119 10.72 6.17 0.76
C ASP A 119 11.63 6.53 -0.40
N ALA A 120 12.94 6.28 -0.27
CA ALA A 120 13.91 6.39 -1.35
C ALA A 120 13.59 5.39 -2.47
N SER A 121 13.32 4.12 -2.12
CA SER A 121 12.96 3.08 -3.08
C SER A 121 11.65 3.41 -3.80
N ASN A 122 10.63 3.91 -3.10
CA ASN A 122 9.38 4.37 -3.70
C ASN A 122 9.61 5.50 -4.71
N ARG A 123 10.40 6.52 -4.33
CA ARG A 123 10.73 7.64 -5.21
C ARG A 123 11.47 7.16 -6.45
N ARG A 124 12.45 6.27 -6.27
CA ARG A 124 13.23 5.69 -7.37
C ARG A 124 12.34 4.90 -8.33
N ALA A 125 11.40 4.10 -7.83
CA ALA A 125 10.45 3.37 -8.64
C ALA A 125 9.54 4.30 -9.45
N VAL A 126 9.03 5.38 -8.85
CA VAL A 126 8.27 6.40 -9.59
C VAL A 126 9.12 7.06 -10.67
N SER A 127 10.35 7.45 -10.35
CA SER A 127 11.28 8.02 -11.33
C SER A 127 11.56 7.07 -12.49
N TYR A 128 11.72 5.76 -12.23
CA TYR A 128 11.88 4.76 -13.29
C TYR A 128 10.74 4.80 -14.32
N PHE A 129 9.48 4.88 -13.89
CA PHE A 129 8.33 4.98 -14.81
C PHE A 129 8.23 6.35 -15.50
N GLN A 130 8.65 7.42 -14.82
CA GLN A 130 8.74 8.76 -15.41
C GLN A 130 9.81 8.82 -16.52
N ASP A 131 10.97 8.25 -16.28
CA ASP A 131 12.13 8.28 -17.18
C ASP A 131 11.96 7.32 -18.36
N THR A 132 11.49 6.10 -18.09
CA THR A 132 11.40 5.02 -19.10
C THR A 132 10.15 5.13 -19.96
N TYR A 133 9.02 5.51 -19.36
CA TYR A 133 7.71 5.49 -20.04
C TYR A 133 7.02 6.85 -20.12
N GLY A 134 7.59 7.90 -19.52
CA GLY A 134 6.99 9.24 -19.54
C GLY A 134 5.70 9.38 -18.74
N MET A 135 5.42 8.46 -17.82
CA MET A 135 4.19 8.38 -17.04
C MET A 135 4.28 9.18 -15.73
N TRP A 136 3.13 9.45 -15.10
CA TRP A 136 3.04 10.05 -13.74
C TRP A 136 3.87 11.33 -13.53
N ARG A 137 3.76 12.27 -14.48
CA ARG A 137 4.31 13.62 -14.37
C ARG A 137 3.37 14.56 -13.62
#